data_AF-A0A4Q1ANI5-F1
#
_entry.id   AF-A0A4Q1ANI5-F1
#
_cell.length_a   1.000
_cell.length_b   1.000
_cell.length_c   1.000
_cell.angle_alpha   90.00
_cell.angle_beta   90.00
_cell.angle_gamma   90.00
#
_symmetry.space_group_name_H-M   'P 1'
#
loop_
_entity.id
_entity.type
_entity.pdbx_description
1 polymer ?
#
loop_
_entity_poly.entity_id
_entity_poly.type
_entity_poly.pdbx_seq_one_letter_code
_entity_poly.pdbx_strand_id
1 'polypeptide(L)'
;MELVKNLGTNGLYDLLKYMFSSLLGIPFIINNRKAKKRIRELEKGNEDLHHRLENALMAAHMPVKKQGYSIAMSMGNKLLIEFNDETLKYLETEEEAENYEVVDVAVSRFNARTGSGRFITSIDSTSYSFELERELTDREKMLMADNLAEVTRGNFKPLKAVVKQIFSRDGKLKRYKLDSISDVSI
;
A
#
# COMPACT_ATOMS: atom_id res chain seq x y z
N MET A 1 -24.51 -3.68 12.15
CA MET A 1 -25.39 -4.83 12.50
C MET A 1 -25.73 -5.73 11.31
N GLU A 2 -25.83 -5.21 10.08
CA GLU A 2 -26.22 -5.97 8.89
C GLU A 2 -25.21 -7.06 8.48
N LEU A 3 -23.91 -6.76 8.56
CA LEU A 3 -22.83 -7.74 8.31
C LEU A 3 -22.88 -8.96 9.24
N VAL A 4 -23.14 -8.74 10.54
CA VAL A 4 -23.32 -9.82 11.53
C VAL A 4 -24.58 -10.62 11.21
N LYS A 5 -25.68 -9.97 10.84
CA LYS A 5 -26.91 -10.66 10.41
C LYS A 5 -26.68 -11.53 9.16
N ASN A 6 -25.86 -11.06 8.22
CA ASN A 6 -25.62 -11.76 6.96
C ASN A 6 -24.62 -12.93 7.09
N LEU A 7 -23.52 -12.73 7.83
CA LEU A 7 -22.43 -13.70 7.97
C LEU A 7 -22.55 -14.61 9.20
N GLY A 8 -23.24 -14.16 10.25
CA GLY A 8 -23.18 -14.74 11.59
C GLY A 8 -21.84 -14.49 12.29
N THR A 9 -21.78 -14.72 13.61
CA THR A 9 -20.58 -14.45 14.42
C THR A 9 -19.35 -15.22 13.93
N ASN A 10 -19.50 -16.50 13.58
CA ASN A 10 -18.39 -17.30 13.03
C ASN A 10 -17.96 -16.83 11.64
N GLY A 11 -18.89 -16.36 10.80
CA GLY A 11 -18.53 -15.81 9.49
C GLY A 11 -17.81 -14.47 9.59
N LEU A 12 -18.19 -13.62 10.56
CA LEU A 12 -17.47 -12.39 10.86
C LEU A 12 -16.07 -12.69 11.42
N TYR A 13 -15.95 -13.66 12.33
CA TYR A 13 -14.66 -14.11 12.86
C TYR A 13 -13.72 -14.53 11.71
N ASP A 14 -14.17 -15.45 10.86
CA ASP A 14 -13.36 -15.95 9.74
C ASP A 14 -12.97 -14.83 8.77
N LEU A 15 -13.88 -13.89 8.49
CA LEU A 15 -13.61 -12.74 7.63
C LEU A 15 -12.50 -11.85 8.22
N LEU A 16 -12.64 -11.43 9.48
CA LEU A 16 -11.68 -10.56 10.14
C LEU A 16 -10.33 -11.25 10.35
N LYS A 17 -10.36 -12.50 10.83
CA LYS A 17 -9.17 -13.33 11.02
C LYS A 17 -8.41 -13.47 9.70
N TYR A 18 -9.11 -13.78 8.60
CA TYR A 18 -8.51 -13.88 7.29
C TYR A 18 -7.87 -12.56 6.83
N MET A 19 -8.57 -11.43 6.92
CA MET A 19 -8.02 -10.15 6.45
C MET A 19 -6.77 -9.73 7.22
N PHE A 20 -6.76 -9.90 8.54
CA PHE A 20 -5.55 -9.58 9.32
C PHE A 20 -4.43 -10.57 9.05
N SER A 21 -4.75 -11.87 9.00
CA SER A 21 -3.77 -12.91 8.73
C SER A 21 -3.13 -12.76 7.35
N SER A 22 -3.88 -12.42 6.30
CA SER A 22 -3.34 -12.22 4.96
C SER A 22 -2.36 -11.04 4.89
N LEU A 23 -2.70 -9.92 5.54
CA LEU A 23 -1.84 -8.73 5.60
C LEU A 23 -0.58 -8.93 6.44
N LEU A 24 -0.56 -9.92 7.34
CA LEU A 24 0.56 -10.23 8.21
C LEU A 24 1.31 -11.51 7.83
N GLY A 25 0.99 -12.11 6.68
CA GLY A 25 1.63 -13.33 6.20
C GLY A 25 1.34 -14.58 7.04
N ILE A 26 0.31 -14.54 7.87
CA ILE A 26 -0.09 -15.66 8.72
C ILE A 26 -1.04 -16.54 7.91
N PRO A 27 -0.78 -17.85 7.77
CA PRO A 27 -1.69 -18.73 7.07
C PRO A 27 -3.01 -18.88 7.85
N PHE A 28 -4.14 -18.66 7.19
CA PHE A 28 -5.46 -18.90 7.76
C PHE A 28 -6.44 -19.41 6.71
N ILE A 29 -7.11 -20.53 7.02
CA ILE A 29 -8.09 -21.15 6.14
C ILE A 29 -9.49 -20.74 6.60
N ILE A 30 -10.24 -20.10 5.70
CA ILE A 30 -11.63 -19.72 5.92
C ILE A 30 -12.50 -20.98 5.87
N ASN A 31 -13.23 -21.26 6.94
CA ASN A 31 -14.13 -22.41 7.02
C ASN A 31 -15.56 -22.02 6.62
N ASN A 32 -15.96 -20.77 6.89
CA ASN A 32 -17.29 -20.28 6.60
C ASN A 32 -17.49 -19.95 5.11
N ARG A 33 -18.44 -20.66 4.46
CA ARG A 33 -18.77 -20.47 3.03
C ARG A 33 -19.22 -19.05 2.67
N LYS A 34 -19.98 -18.38 3.54
CA LYS A 34 -20.46 -17.01 3.31
C LYS A 34 -19.31 -16.00 3.38
N ALA A 35 -18.40 -16.17 4.36
CA ALA A 35 -17.19 -15.36 4.47
C ALA A 35 -16.29 -15.53 3.24
N LYS A 36 -16.11 -16.77 2.77
CA LYS A 36 -15.32 -17.07 1.56
C LYS A 36 -15.89 -16.40 0.31
N LYS A 37 -17.21 -16.40 0.13
CA LYS A 37 -17.86 -15.68 -0.99
C LYS A 37 -17.60 -14.18 -0.89
N ARG A 38 -17.74 -13.60 0.31
CA ARG A 38 -17.59 -12.16 0.53
C ARG A 38 -16.17 -11.67 0.28
N ILE A 39 -15.16 -12.43 0.68
CA ILE A 39 -13.75 -12.08 0.42
C ILE A 39 -13.46 -11.98 -1.07
N ARG A 40 -13.91 -12.95 -1.86
CA ARG A 40 -13.75 -12.92 -3.33
C ARG A 40 -14.41 -11.71 -3.98
N GLU A 41 -15.50 -11.20 -3.41
CA GLU A 41 -16.14 -9.97 -3.88
C GLU A 41 -15.33 -8.73 -3.51
N LEU A 42 -14.74 -8.70 -2.31
CA LEU A 42 -13.93 -7.58 -1.82
C LEU A 42 -12.57 -7.49 -2.53
N GLU A 43 -11.93 -8.63 -2.81
CA GLU A 43 -10.64 -8.71 -3.51
C GLU A 43 -10.72 -8.17 -4.95
N LYS A 44 -11.85 -8.35 -5.64
CA LYS A 44 -12.01 -7.92 -7.03
C LYS A 44 -12.12 -6.41 -7.23
N GLY A 45 -12.28 -5.62 -6.15
CA GLY A 45 -12.68 -4.22 -6.28
C GLY A 45 -11.88 -3.21 -5.48
N ASN A 46 -10.79 -3.58 -4.80
CA ASN A 46 -10.25 -2.68 -3.77
C ASN A 46 -8.76 -2.89 -3.41
N GLU A 47 -7.85 -2.61 -4.35
CA GLU A 47 -6.41 -2.49 -4.04
C GLU A 47 -6.14 -1.40 -2.99
N ASP A 48 -6.86 -0.27 -3.04
CA ASP A 48 -6.74 0.84 -2.07
C ASP A 48 -7.13 0.40 -0.63
N LEU A 49 -8.03 -0.57 -0.48
CA LEU A 49 -8.43 -1.08 0.83
C LEU A 49 -7.28 -1.83 1.51
N HIS A 50 -6.49 -2.60 0.76
CA HIS A 50 -5.34 -3.32 1.32
C HIS A 50 -4.30 -2.33 1.85
N HIS A 51 -3.93 -1.32 1.07
CA HIS A 51 -2.96 -0.32 1.49
C HIS A 51 -3.44 0.46 2.73
N ARG A 52 -4.73 0.82 2.82
CA ARG A 52 -5.30 1.47 4.02
C ARG A 52 -5.25 0.57 5.25
N LEU A 53 -5.57 -0.72 5.09
CA LEU A 53 -5.52 -1.68 6.19
C LEU A 53 -4.09 -1.95 6.64
N GLU A 54 -3.13 -2.03 5.72
CA GLU A 54 -1.70 -2.16 6.03
C GLU A 54 -1.20 -0.99 6.88
N ASN A 55 -1.54 0.26 6.51
CA ASN A 55 -1.19 1.43 7.32
C ASN A 55 -1.82 1.40 8.72
N ALA A 56 -3.08 0.95 8.83
CA ALA A 56 -3.74 0.80 10.12
C ALA A 56 -3.06 -0.28 10.99
N LEU A 57 -2.65 -1.39 10.38
CA LEU A 57 -1.86 -2.41 11.05
C LEU A 57 -0.48 -1.87 11.46
N MET A 58 0.13 -1.01 10.65
CA MET A 58 1.39 -0.38 11.03
C MET A 58 1.29 0.54 12.23
N ALA A 59 0.21 1.31 12.31
CA ALA A 59 -0.13 2.09 13.50
C ALA A 59 -0.38 1.18 14.73
N ALA A 60 -1.06 0.05 14.54
CA ALA A 60 -1.31 -0.91 15.63
C ALA A 60 -0.02 -1.53 16.19
N HIS A 61 1.03 -1.67 15.38
CA HIS A 61 2.35 -2.17 15.82
C HIS A 61 3.23 -1.10 16.48
N MET A 62 2.78 0.15 16.64
CA MET A 62 3.62 1.20 17.24
C MET A 62 4.11 0.88 18.66
N PRO A 63 3.31 0.26 19.56
CA PRO A 63 3.80 -0.17 20.87
C PRO A 63 4.83 -1.32 20.76
N VAL A 64 4.62 -2.25 19.82
CA VAL A 64 5.59 -3.32 19.51
C VAL A 64 6.94 -2.69 19.14
N LYS A 65 6.93 -1.81 18.15
CA LYS A 65 8.13 -1.16 17.61
C LYS A 65 8.90 -0.31 18.64
N LYS A 66 8.18 0.40 19.51
CA LYS A 66 8.80 1.38 20.44
C LYS A 66 9.12 0.81 21.81
N GLN A 67 8.41 -0.23 22.25
CA GLN A 67 8.42 -0.70 23.64
C GLN A 67 8.66 -2.22 23.75
N GLY A 68 8.69 -2.96 22.64
CA GLY A 68 8.88 -4.42 22.63
C GLY A 68 7.69 -5.19 23.20
N TYR A 69 6.49 -4.61 23.19
CA TYR A 69 5.28 -5.26 23.69
C TYR A 69 4.59 -6.08 22.60
N SER A 70 3.82 -7.09 23.02
CA SER A 70 2.86 -7.79 22.15
C SER A 70 1.44 -7.30 22.42
N ILE A 71 0.61 -7.22 21.38
CA ILE A 71 -0.80 -6.82 21.50
C ILE A 71 -1.68 -7.90 20.92
N ALA A 72 -2.63 -8.41 21.72
CA ALA A 72 -3.61 -9.39 21.25
C ALA A 72 -4.97 -8.72 21.04
N MET A 73 -5.58 -8.99 19.88
CA MET A 73 -6.97 -8.64 19.59
C MET A 73 -7.82 -9.90 19.60
N SER A 74 -8.96 -9.85 20.29
CA SER A 74 -9.90 -10.97 20.41
C SER A 74 -11.32 -10.55 20.05
N MET A 75 -12.11 -11.49 19.54
CA MET A 75 -13.55 -11.35 19.35
C MET A 75 -14.27 -12.29 20.31
N GLY A 76 -14.79 -11.73 21.40
CA GLY A 76 -15.23 -12.53 22.54
C GLY A 76 -14.05 -13.28 23.15
N ASN A 77 -14.17 -14.59 23.31
CA ASN A 77 -13.12 -15.46 23.84
C ASN A 77 -12.17 -16.03 22.76
N LYS A 78 -12.35 -15.66 21.48
CA LYS A 78 -11.51 -16.17 20.38
C LYS A 78 -10.46 -15.13 20.01
N LEU A 79 -9.19 -15.53 20.04
CA LEU A 79 -8.09 -14.71 19.53
C LEU A 79 -8.31 -14.44 18.03
N LEU A 80 -8.32 -13.17 17.63
CA LEU A 80 -8.28 -12.77 16.24
C LEU A 80 -6.84 -12.67 15.77
N ILE A 81 -5.99 -11.89 16.42
CA ILE A 81 -4.61 -11.71 15.95
C ILE A 81 -3.73 -11.27 17.10
N GLU A 82 -2.45 -11.59 17.02
CA GLU A 82 -1.43 -11.05 17.89
C GLU A 82 -0.48 -10.21 17.04
N PHE A 83 -0.22 -8.99 17.46
CA PHE A 83 0.77 -8.09 16.90
C PHE A 83 2.03 -8.21 17.75
N ASN A 84 3.11 -8.68 17.16
CA ASN A 84 4.41 -8.90 17.80
C ASN A 84 5.55 -8.54 16.82
N ASP A 85 6.80 -8.77 17.23
CA ASP A 85 7.98 -8.44 16.41
C ASP A 85 8.00 -9.17 15.07
N GLU A 86 7.48 -10.40 14.99
CA GLU A 86 7.43 -11.18 13.75
C GLU A 86 6.44 -10.57 12.76
N THR A 87 5.24 -10.21 13.22
CA THR A 87 4.22 -9.59 12.37
C THR A 87 4.58 -8.14 12.00
N LEU A 88 5.28 -7.42 12.88
CA LEU A 88 5.89 -6.12 12.57
C LEU A 88 6.93 -6.27 11.46
N LYS A 89 7.87 -7.20 11.63
CA LYS A 89 8.91 -7.46 10.63
C LYS A 89 8.32 -7.87 9.29
N TYR A 90 7.22 -8.63 9.29
CA TYR A 90 6.53 -8.98 8.05
C TYR A 90 6.04 -7.73 7.29
N LEU A 91 5.39 -6.79 7.99
CA LEU A 91 4.90 -5.54 7.40
C LEU A 91 6.03 -4.58 6.97
N GLU A 92 7.14 -4.59 7.69
CA GLU A 92 8.33 -3.79 7.38
C GLU A 92 9.23 -4.42 6.31
N THR A 93 9.04 -5.70 5.99
CA THR A 93 9.82 -6.36 4.94
C THR A 93 9.41 -5.79 3.59
N GLU A 94 10.39 -5.22 2.90
CA GLU A 94 10.24 -4.63 1.58
C GLU A 94 11.16 -5.36 0.61
N GLU A 95 10.63 -5.63 -0.57
CA GLU A 95 11.36 -6.25 -1.66
C GLU A 95 11.59 -5.18 -2.73
N GLU A 96 12.86 -4.83 -2.95
CA GLU A 96 13.26 -3.90 -3.99
C GLU A 96 13.45 -4.66 -5.30
N ALA A 97 12.87 -4.15 -6.39
CA ALA A 97 13.12 -4.67 -7.73
C ALA A 97 14.62 -4.61 -8.08
N GLU A 98 15.15 -5.69 -8.67
CA GLU A 98 16.56 -5.76 -9.05
C GLU A 98 16.94 -4.70 -10.09
N ASN A 99 16.03 -4.44 -11.04
CA ASN A 99 16.27 -3.58 -12.19
C ASN A 99 15.45 -2.29 -12.13
N TYR A 100 15.98 -1.25 -12.78
CA TYR A 100 15.21 -0.05 -13.08
C TYR A 100 14.25 -0.31 -14.24
N GLU A 101 13.07 0.30 -14.15
CA GLU A 101 12.06 0.29 -15.19
C GLU A 101 11.63 1.72 -15.54
N VAL A 102 11.22 1.92 -16.79
CA VAL A 102 10.62 3.17 -17.23
C VAL A 102 9.10 3.05 -17.12
N VAL A 103 8.49 3.84 -16.25
CA VAL A 103 7.03 3.87 -16.04
C VAL A 103 6.42 5.19 -16.45
N ASP A 104 5.23 5.13 -17.07
CA ASP A 104 4.41 6.29 -17.39
C ASP A 104 3.63 6.74 -16.15
N VAL A 105 3.94 7.93 -15.66
CA VAL A 105 3.34 8.47 -14.43
C VAL A 105 3.01 9.95 -14.55
N ALA A 106 2.02 10.40 -13.80
CA ALA A 106 1.82 11.82 -13.52
C ALA A 106 2.03 12.10 -12.02
N VAL A 107 2.47 13.31 -11.70
CA VAL A 107 2.77 13.77 -10.34
C VAL A 107 1.48 14.28 -9.70
N SER A 108 1.01 13.60 -8.66
CA SER A 108 -0.19 14.01 -7.91
C SER A 108 0.14 14.76 -6.61
N ARG A 109 1.37 14.64 -6.12
CA ARG A 109 1.94 15.46 -5.03
C ARG A 109 3.44 15.59 -5.22
N PHE A 110 4.00 16.76 -4.90
CA PHE A 110 5.44 16.96 -4.91
C PHE A 110 5.89 18.01 -3.90
N ASN A 111 6.97 17.71 -3.18
CA ASN A 111 7.67 18.65 -2.31
C ASN A 111 9.07 18.90 -2.87
N ALA A 112 9.24 20.05 -3.53
CA ALA A 112 10.51 20.40 -4.18
C ALA A 112 11.69 20.56 -3.22
N ARG A 113 11.45 20.80 -1.92
CA ARG A 113 12.51 20.94 -0.91
C ARG A 113 13.09 19.59 -0.50
N THR A 114 12.25 18.58 -0.34
CA THR A 114 12.67 17.23 0.09
C THR A 114 12.78 16.24 -1.05
N GLY A 115 12.29 16.59 -2.24
CA GLY A 115 12.26 15.71 -3.40
C GLY A 115 11.26 14.56 -3.28
N SER A 116 10.39 14.57 -2.28
CA SER A 116 9.40 13.50 -2.05
C SER A 116 8.05 13.86 -2.68
N GLY A 117 7.27 12.83 -3.04
CA GLY A 117 5.98 13.06 -3.66
C GLY A 117 5.18 11.80 -3.91
N ARG A 118 4.23 11.89 -4.83
CA ARG A 118 3.42 10.76 -5.26
C ARG A 118 3.16 10.77 -6.76
N PHE A 119 3.13 9.58 -7.33
CA PHE A 119 2.75 9.30 -8.71
C PHE A 119 1.35 8.69 -8.80
N ILE A 120 0.75 8.84 -9.98
CA ILE A 120 -0.47 8.16 -10.44
C ILE A 120 -0.22 7.67 -11.88
N THR A 121 -0.83 6.56 -12.29
CA THR A 121 -0.70 6.00 -13.66
C THR A 121 -1.91 6.32 -14.55
N SER A 122 -2.99 6.84 -13.96
CA SER A 122 -4.10 7.50 -14.63
C SER A 122 -4.83 8.43 -13.64
N ILE A 123 -5.74 9.28 -14.12
CA ILE A 123 -6.46 10.24 -13.26
C ILE A 123 -7.27 9.57 -12.13
N ASP A 124 -7.76 8.35 -12.38
CA ASP A 124 -8.56 7.56 -11.43
C ASP A 124 -7.76 6.47 -10.70
N SER A 125 -6.44 6.38 -10.95
CA SER A 125 -5.59 5.35 -10.36
C SER A 125 -5.24 5.61 -8.89
N THR A 126 -4.85 4.52 -8.21
CA THR A 126 -4.18 4.58 -6.91
C THR A 126 -2.91 5.44 -7.02
N SER A 127 -2.72 6.32 -6.03
CA SER A 127 -1.50 7.11 -5.93
C SER A 127 -0.45 6.39 -5.11
N TYR A 128 0.78 6.31 -5.61
CA TYR A 128 1.92 5.69 -4.94
C TYR A 128 2.95 6.75 -4.56
N SER A 129 3.50 6.67 -3.35
CA SER A 129 4.63 7.52 -2.96
C SER A 129 5.87 7.20 -3.78
N PHE A 130 6.74 8.19 -3.92
CA PHE A 130 8.12 7.95 -4.33
C PHE A 130 9.10 8.61 -3.37
N GLU A 131 10.27 8.01 -3.26
CA GLU A 131 11.47 8.59 -2.65
C GLU A 131 12.57 8.71 -3.70
N LEU A 132 13.57 9.55 -3.44
CA LEU A 132 14.67 9.77 -4.37
C LEU A 132 15.78 8.74 -4.15
N GLU A 133 16.21 8.08 -5.22
CA GLU A 133 17.47 7.33 -5.24
C GLU A 133 18.66 8.30 -5.34
N ARG A 134 18.50 9.35 -6.15
CA ARG A 134 19.47 10.44 -6.30
C ARG A 134 18.80 11.79 -6.24
N GLU A 135 19.57 12.83 -5.96
CA GLU A 135 19.05 14.19 -6.05
C GLU A 135 18.57 14.53 -7.46
N LEU A 136 17.41 15.17 -7.55
CA LEU A 136 16.86 15.66 -8.79
C LEU A 136 17.54 16.97 -9.21
N THR A 137 17.79 17.11 -10.50
CA THR A 137 18.19 18.37 -11.12
C THR A 137 17.06 19.40 -11.04
N ASP A 138 17.39 20.69 -11.15
CA ASP A 138 16.38 21.75 -11.13
C ASP A 138 15.38 21.62 -12.29
N ARG A 139 15.84 21.12 -13.45
CA ARG A 139 14.96 20.81 -14.59
C ARG A 139 13.95 19.72 -14.24
N GLU A 140 14.39 18.62 -13.63
CA GLU A 140 13.50 17.54 -13.20
C GLU A 140 12.47 18.03 -12.16
N LYS A 141 12.90 18.86 -11.20
CA LYS A 141 11.99 19.47 -10.21
C LYS A 141 10.94 20.37 -10.86
N MET A 142 11.34 21.22 -11.82
CA MET A 142 10.43 22.08 -12.57
C MET A 142 9.43 21.23 -13.36
N LEU A 143 9.92 20.20 -14.06
CA LEU A 143 9.06 19.29 -14.83
C LEU A 143 7.99 18.63 -13.95
N MET A 144 8.37 18.19 -12.75
CA MET A 144 7.43 17.60 -11.80
C MET A 144 6.41 18.60 -11.26
N ALA A 145 6.83 19.85 -11.01
CA ALA A 145 5.94 20.91 -10.57
C ALA A 145 4.91 21.30 -11.65
N ASP A 146 5.35 21.42 -12.90
CA ASP A 146 4.47 21.70 -14.04
C ASP A 146 3.50 20.55 -14.28
N ASN A 147 3.97 19.31 -14.16
CA ASN A 147 3.13 18.12 -14.28
C ASN A 147 2.05 18.05 -13.18
N LEU A 148 2.40 18.41 -11.94
CA LEU A 148 1.43 18.53 -10.85
C LEU A 148 0.34 19.58 -11.14
N ALA A 149 0.71 20.69 -11.80
CA ALA A 149 -0.27 21.70 -12.22
C ALA A 149 -1.24 21.14 -13.26
N GLU A 150 -0.77 20.33 -14.21
CA GLU A 150 -1.64 19.63 -15.18
C GLU A 150 -2.62 18.68 -14.49
N VAL A 151 -2.14 17.84 -13.57
CA VAL A 151 -3.00 16.93 -12.80
C VAL A 151 -4.05 17.70 -12.00
N THR A 152 -3.68 18.85 -11.42
CA THR A 152 -4.60 19.72 -10.68
C THR A 152 -5.72 20.30 -11.57
N ARG A 153 -5.45 20.48 -12.87
CA ARG A 153 -6.43 20.89 -13.88
C ARG A 153 -7.28 19.73 -14.40
N GLY A 154 -7.05 18.50 -13.94
CA GLY A 154 -7.71 17.29 -14.41
C GLY A 154 -7.07 16.68 -15.66
N ASN A 155 -5.89 17.15 -16.07
CA ASN A 155 -5.19 16.65 -17.25
C ASN A 155 -4.14 15.60 -16.84
N PHE A 156 -4.31 14.37 -17.32
CA PHE A 156 -3.26 13.36 -17.21
C PHE A 156 -2.26 13.51 -18.36
N LYS A 157 -1.10 14.09 -18.06
CA LYS A 157 0.04 14.17 -18.99
C LYS A 157 1.17 13.28 -18.46
N PRO A 158 1.41 12.10 -19.02
CA PRO A 158 2.42 11.19 -18.48
C PRO A 158 3.84 11.73 -18.70
N LEU A 159 4.69 11.54 -17.68
CA LEU A 159 6.14 11.62 -17.72
C LEU A 159 6.72 10.22 -17.69
N LYS A 160 7.92 10.06 -18.26
CA LYS A 160 8.72 8.84 -18.18
C LYS A 160 9.57 8.91 -16.92
N ALA A 161 9.24 8.12 -15.91
CA ALA A 161 10.05 8.00 -14.70
C ALA A 161 10.88 6.72 -14.74
N VAL A 162 12.18 6.85 -14.54
CA VAL A 162 13.09 5.72 -14.32
C VAL A 162 13.09 5.42 -12.84
N VAL A 163 12.56 4.25 -12.48
CA VAL A 163 12.31 3.90 -11.08
C VAL A 163 12.71 2.47 -10.78
N LYS A 164 13.03 2.19 -9.52
CA LYS A 164 12.86 0.87 -8.95
C LYS A 164 11.53 0.79 -8.22
N GLN A 165 10.86 -0.33 -8.34
CA GLN A 165 9.64 -0.61 -7.59
C GLN A 165 9.99 -1.24 -6.24
N ILE A 166 9.37 -0.73 -5.17
CA ILE A 166 9.46 -1.32 -3.83
C ILE A 166 8.14 -2.01 -3.56
N PHE A 167 8.21 -3.33 -3.41
CA PHE A 167 7.07 -4.17 -3.14
C PHE A 167 7.00 -4.53 -1.65
N SER A 168 5.79 -4.77 -1.17
CA SER A 168 5.58 -5.57 0.03
C SER A 168 5.91 -7.03 -0.28
N ARG A 169 6.11 -7.83 0.77
CA ARG A 169 6.36 -9.27 0.66
C ARG A 169 5.25 -10.06 -0.06
N ASP A 170 4.02 -9.54 -0.13
CA ASP A 170 2.92 -10.14 -0.90
C ASP A 170 2.87 -9.68 -2.36
N GLY A 171 3.91 -8.99 -2.83
CA GLY A 171 4.09 -8.57 -4.23
C GLY A 171 3.32 -7.31 -4.62
N LYS A 172 2.74 -6.57 -3.66
CA LYS A 172 2.05 -5.30 -3.96
C LYS A 172 3.04 -4.15 -3.98
N LEU A 173 2.87 -3.25 -4.95
CA LEU A 173 3.68 -2.04 -5.02
C LEU A 173 3.38 -1.13 -3.81
N LYS A 174 4.39 -0.82 -3.00
CA LYS A 174 4.29 0.15 -1.88
C LYS A 174 4.67 1.55 -2.34
N ARG A 175 5.81 1.66 -3.02
CA ARG A 175 6.38 2.94 -3.49
C ARG A 175 7.36 2.75 -4.63
N TYR A 176 7.74 3.86 -5.24
CA TYR A 176 8.83 3.93 -6.19
C TYR A 176 10.09 4.51 -5.54
N LYS A 177 11.26 4.05 -5.96
CA LYS A 177 12.53 4.79 -5.82
C LYS A 177 12.83 5.44 -7.15
N LEU A 178 12.79 6.76 -7.18
CA LEU A 178 12.95 7.57 -8.38
C LEU A 178 14.43 7.87 -8.61
N ASP A 179 14.94 7.44 -9.76
CA ASP A 179 16.25 7.85 -10.25
C ASP A 179 16.15 9.13 -11.08
N SER A 180 15.30 9.12 -12.12
CA SER A 180 15.21 10.23 -13.07
C SER A 180 13.81 10.36 -13.67
N ILE A 181 13.50 11.54 -14.22
CA ILE A 181 12.20 11.80 -14.85
C ILE A 181 12.35 12.70 -16.08
N SER A 182 11.59 12.40 -17.14
CA SER A 182 11.61 13.19 -18.37
C SER A 182 10.26 13.25 -19.08
N ASP A 183 10.13 14.21 -19.99
CA ASP A 183 8.98 14.42 -20.87
C ASP A 183 9.20 13.87 -22.29
N VAL A 184 10.35 13.24 -22.53
CA VAL A 184 10.74 12.66 -23.83
C VAL A 184 10.78 11.14 -23.67
N SER A 185 10.50 10.41 -24.75
CA SER A 185 10.73 8.96 -24.77
C SER A 185 12.21 8.67 -24.49
N ILE A 186 12.49 7.99 -23.37
CA ILE A 186 13.81 7.47 -23.00
C ILE A 186 14.05 6.16 -23.74
#